data_AF-A0A7C4VL03-F1
#
_entry.id   AF-A0A7C4VL03-F1
#
_cell.length_a   1.000
_cell.length_b   1.000
_cell.length_c   1.000
_cell.angle_alpha   90.00
_cell.angle_beta   90.00
_cell.angle_gamma   90.00
#
_symmetry.space_group_name_H-M   'P 1'
#
loop_
_entity.id
_entity.type
_entity.pdbx_description
1 polymer ?
#
loop_
_entity_poly.entity_id
_entity_poly.type
_entity_poly.pdbx_seq_one_letter_code
_entity_poly.pdbx_strand_id
1 'polypeptide(L)'
;MKRLNLKIFARLSQVVAIVMIIGILLTACSLFLPRGAEELVPTDEDAGGMALSPEGDKLIYLSRSSNTPVVLNLATNQKNEIDSKHCGSWNWLDNQTILCWGKPEFNIPPALINDNGVLLTELKKVTINDVNLSEVLSKASQVFLIEAPFAIDTRHILILSPNYSENSENYLIINLTNAEQLLQGVSYVVAPKPYVADLQSDKIYSPNGDYYYTLIWNVSLSIYASRDDELLAKVPLESNENIKIGGWVYDSSGVIYQINRIGPLGTISPIYKLNVP
;
A
#
# COMPACT_ATOMS: atom_id res chain seq x y z
N MET A 1 42.81 37.25 -47.96
CA MET A 1 41.92 37.38 -46.78
C MET A 1 40.80 36.34 -46.84
N LYS A 2 40.58 35.65 -45.71
CA LYS A 2 39.33 35.01 -45.25
C LYS A 2 38.70 33.89 -46.11
N ARG A 3 39.31 32.70 -46.09
CA ARG A 3 38.62 31.39 -46.25
C ARG A 3 38.82 30.49 -45.03
N LEU A 4 38.92 31.10 -43.86
CA LEU A 4 38.86 30.39 -42.58
C LEU A 4 37.47 30.67 -41.99
N ASN A 5 36.84 29.64 -41.43
CA ASN A 5 35.67 29.68 -40.53
C ASN A 5 34.29 29.20 -41.03
N LEU A 6 34.12 28.62 -42.23
CA LEU A 6 32.82 27.97 -42.52
C LEU A 6 32.68 26.58 -41.86
N LYS A 7 33.76 25.79 -41.83
CA LYS A 7 33.74 24.42 -41.24
C LYS A 7 33.63 24.40 -39.71
N ILE A 8 34.12 25.45 -39.04
CA ILE A 8 34.06 25.57 -37.57
C ILE A 8 32.64 25.92 -37.13
N PHE A 9 31.96 26.83 -37.85
CA PHE A 9 30.56 27.18 -37.58
C PHE A 9 29.59 26.01 -37.77
N ALA A 10 29.80 25.17 -38.80
CA ALA A 10 28.96 23.99 -39.03
C ALA A 10 29.07 22.98 -37.87
N ARG A 11 30.28 22.72 -37.36
CA ARG A 11 30.50 21.82 -36.24
C ARG A 11 29.96 22.36 -34.91
N LEU A 12 30.07 23.68 -34.67
CA LEU A 12 29.47 24.30 -33.49
C LEU A 12 27.94 24.17 -33.49
N SER A 13 27.29 24.36 -34.65
CA SER A 13 25.82 24.24 -34.76
C SER A 13 25.31 22.83 -34.47
N GLN A 14 26.05 21.80 -34.89
CA GLN A 14 25.71 20.40 -34.59
C GLN A 14 25.86 20.06 -33.12
N VAL A 15 26.93 20.53 -32.46
CA VAL A 15 27.12 20.30 -31.02
C VAL A 15 26.05 21.01 -30.20
N VAL A 16 25.69 22.25 -30.54
CA VAL A 16 24.60 22.98 -29.86
C VAL A 16 23.25 22.30 -30.08
N ALA A 17 22.97 21.80 -31.28
CA ALA A 17 21.74 21.06 -31.56
C ALA A 17 21.68 19.74 -30.77
N ILE A 18 22.78 18.99 -30.69
CA ILE A 18 22.84 17.74 -29.90
C ILE A 18 22.68 18.02 -28.41
N VAL A 19 23.33 19.07 -27.87
CA VAL A 19 23.17 19.45 -26.46
C VAL A 19 21.76 19.94 -26.16
N MET A 20 21.10 20.68 -27.08
CA MET A 20 19.69 21.06 -26.91
C MET A 20 18.75 19.84 -27.00
N ILE A 21 18.99 18.90 -27.91
CA ILE A 21 18.17 17.68 -28.01
C ILE A 21 18.35 16.81 -26.76
N ILE A 22 19.57 16.64 -26.26
CA ILE A 22 19.85 15.93 -25.00
C ILE A 22 19.24 16.67 -23.81
N GLY A 23 19.32 18.00 -23.78
CA GLY A 23 18.67 18.83 -22.75
C GLY A 23 17.15 18.69 -22.76
N ILE A 24 16.52 18.72 -23.95
CA ILE A 24 15.08 18.52 -24.13
C ILE A 24 14.68 17.09 -23.76
N LEU A 25 15.47 16.08 -24.12
CA LEU A 25 15.23 14.67 -23.74
C LEU A 25 15.40 14.45 -22.22
N LEU A 26 16.35 15.13 -21.57
CA LEU A 26 16.53 15.07 -20.11
C LEU A 26 15.42 15.82 -19.36
N THR A 27 14.89 16.93 -19.90
CA THR A 27 13.72 17.62 -19.32
C THR A 27 12.38 16.98 -19.71
N ALA A 28 12.31 16.18 -20.77
CA ALA A 28 11.10 15.44 -21.15
C ALA A 28 10.95 14.12 -20.37
N CYS A 29 11.97 13.73 -19.60
CA CYS A 29 11.91 12.61 -18.66
C CYS A 29 11.49 13.03 -17.24
N SER A 30 11.13 14.30 -17.01
CA SER A 30 10.24 14.62 -15.89
C SER A 30 8.84 14.17 -16.31
N LEU A 31 8.56 12.89 -16.09
CA LEU A 31 7.20 12.35 -16.02
C LEU A 31 6.31 13.39 -15.37
N PHE A 32 5.24 13.80 -16.06
CA PHE A 32 4.26 14.76 -15.57
C PHE A 32 3.75 14.30 -14.20
N LEU A 33 4.34 14.82 -13.13
CA LEU A 33 3.74 14.72 -11.81
C LEU A 33 2.42 15.50 -11.89
N PRO A 34 1.27 14.88 -11.58
CA PRO A 34 0.03 15.63 -11.51
C PRO A 34 0.24 16.78 -10.52
N ARG A 35 -0.14 18.00 -10.90
CA ARG A 35 0.05 19.20 -10.06
C ARG A 35 -0.52 18.92 -8.66
N GLY A 36 0.30 19.15 -7.63
CA GLY A 36 -0.09 18.89 -6.24
C GLY A 36 0.20 17.47 -5.75
N ALA A 37 0.79 16.59 -6.56
CA ALA A 37 1.22 15.26 -6.11
C ALA A 37 2.72 15.22 -5.75
N GLU A 38 3.03 14.53 -4.66
CA GLU A 38 4.38 14.16 -4.24
C GLU A 38 4.63 12.69 -4.60
N GLU A 39 5.75 12.37 -5.26
CA GLU A 39 6.17 10.99 -5.51
C GLU A 39 6.83 10.40 -4.26
N LEU A 40 6.25 9.32 -3.75
CA LEU A 40 6.75 8.62 -2.56
C LEU A 40 7.57 7.40 -2.93
N VAL A 41 7.11 6.66 -3.94
CA VAL A 41 7.79 5.50 -4.49
C VAL A 41 7.96 5.69 -5.99
N PRO A 42 9.20 5.82 -6.47
CA PRO A 42 9.47 6.13 -7.86
C PRO A 42 9.15 4.95 -8.78
N THR A 43 9.03 5.27 -10.06
CA THR A 43 8.66 4.33 -11.13
C THR A 43 9.65 3.16 -11.26
N ASP A 44 10.94 3.38 -11.00
CA ASP A 44 12.01 2.38 -11.15
C ASP A 44 12.01 1.31 -10.06
N GLU A 45 11.39 1.56 -8.89
CA GLU A 45 11.18 0.53 -7.87
C GLU A 45 10.09 -0.48 -8.25
N ASP A 46 9.20 -0.11 -9.19
CA ASP A 46 8.00 -0.86 -9.63
C ASP A 46 7.21 -1.44 -8.44
N ALA A 47 6.44 -0.60 -7.76
CA ALA A 47 5.74 -1.01 -6.56
C ALA A 47 4.53 -1.94 -6.85
N GLY A 48 4.46 -3.10 -6.20
CA GLY A 48 3.37 -4.06 -6.32
C GLY A 48 2.48 -4.08 -5.09
N GLY A 49 1.22 -3.65 -5.22
CA GLY A 49 0.31 -3.63 -4.08
C GLY A 49 0.77 -2.64 -3.01
N MET A 50 -0.18 -2.14 -2.24
CA MET A 50 0.13 -1.22 -1.15
C MET A 50 -0.96 -1.28 -0.09
N ALA A 51 -0.60 -0.98 1.15
CA ALA A 51 -1.54 -0.77 2.22
C ALA A 51 -1.00 0.33 3.16
N LEU A 52 -1.85 1.30 3.46
CA LEU A 52 -1.56 2.31 4.47
C LEU A 52 -1.78 1.71 5.86
N SER A 53 -0.93 2.08 6.82
CA SER A 53 -1.12 1.71 8.21
C SER A 53 -2.40 2.34 8.77
N PRO A 54 -2.97 1.79 9.85
CA PRO A 54 -4.26 2.28 10.37
C PRO A 54 -4.20 3.71 10.88
N GLU A 55 -3.03 4.18 11.35
CA GLU A 55 -2.86 5.57 11.75
C GLU A 55 -2.49 6.49 10.58
N GLY A 56 -2.18 5.94 9.40
CA GLY A 56 -1.88 6.73 8.20
C GLY A 56 -0.44 7.26 8.12
N ASP A 57 0.47 6.77 8.95
CA ASP A 57 1.85 7.25 9.08
C ASP A 57 2.89 6.37 8.37
N LYS A 58 2.51 5.15 7.99
CA LYS A 58 3.39 4.18 7.31
C LYS A 58 2.68 3.56 6.13
N LEU A 59 3.44 3.31 5.07
CA LEU A 59 2.98 2.63 3.87
C LEU A 59 3.78 1.34 3.71
N ILE A 60 3.10 0.20 3.56
CA ILE A 60 3.75 -1.03 3.10
C ILE A 60 3.43 -1.29 1.63
N TYR A 61 4.43 -1.67 0.84
CA TYR A 61 4.29 -2.04 -0.57
C TYR A 61 5.27 -3.16 -0.94
N LEU A 62 5.04 -3.92 -2.03
CA LEU A 62 6.09 -4.79 -2.60
C LEU A 62 6.99 -3.95 -3.47
N SER A 63 8.29 -3.92 -3.22
CA SER A 63 9.23 -3.54 -4.25
C SER A 63 9.43 -4.72 -5.19
N ARG A 64 9.00 -4.63 -6.46
CA ARG A 64 9.20 -5.72 -7.42
C ARG A 64 10.64 -5.81 -7.89
N SER A 65 11.38 -4.70 -7.84
CA SER A 65 12.81 -4.67 -8.15
C SER A 65 13.64 -5.53 -7.20
N SER A 66 13.37 -5.48 -5.89
CA SER A 66 14.03 -6.30 -4.86
C SER A 66 13.24 -7.57 -4.51
N ASN A 67 11.99 -7.68 -4.96
CA ASN A 67 11.05 -8.73 -4.59
C ASN A 67 10.88 -8.84 -3.05
N THR A 68 10.88 -7.69 -2.37
CA THR A 68 10.73 -7.58 -0.91
C THR A 68 9.62 -6.58 -0.54
N PRO A 69 8.79 -6.87 0.49
CA PRO A 69 7.95 -5.84 1.07
C PRO A 69 8.81 -4.75 1.70
N VAL A 70 8.37 -3.50 1.57
CA VAL A 70 9.05 -2.33 2.11
C VAL A 70 8.04 -1.54 2.93
N VAL A 71 8.41 -1.19 4.15
CA VAL A 71 7.68 -0.22 4.98
C VAL A 71 8.34 1.14 4.82
N LEU A 72 7.58 2.11 4.31
CA LEU A 72 7.96 3.51 4.20
C LEU A 72 7.31 4.29 5.34
N ASN A 73 8.13 4.93 6.16
CA ASN A 73 7.67 5.95 7.11
C ASN A 73 7.39 7.25 6.36
N LEU A 74 6.15 7.73 6.39
CA LEU A 74 5.73 8.89 5.59
C LEU A 74 6.21 10.22 6.16
N ALA A 75 6.54 10.28 7.44
CA ALA A 75 7.08 11.49 8.06
C ALA A 75 8.57 11.68 7.78
N THR A 76 9.34 10.59 7.74
CA THR A 76 10.81 10.64 7.60
C THR A 76 11.31 10.23 6.22
N ASN A 77 10.43 9.70 5.36
CA ASN A 77 10.76 9.04 4.08
C ASN A 77 11.78 7.89 4.22
N GLN A 78 11.91 7.32 5.42
CA GLN A 78 12.78 6.17 5.67
C GLN A 78 12.10 4.89 5.21
N LYS A 79 12.86 4.05 4.49
CA LYS A 79 12.43 2.75 3.99
C LYS A 79 13.08 1.64 4.79
N ASN A 80 12.27 0.69 5.23
CA ASN A 80 12.70 -0.53 5.89
C ASN A 80 12.26 -1.72 5.03
N GLU A 81 13.23 -2.44 4.47
CA GLU A 81 12.93 -3.69 3.77
C GLU A 81 12.62 -4.80 4.78
N ILE A 82 11.57 -5.55 4.49
CA ILE A 82 11.17 -6.73 5.25
C ILE A 82 11.73 -7.96 4.53
N ASP A 83 12.36 -8.87 5.27
CA ASP A 83 12.85 -10.12 4.68
C ASP A 83 11.67 -10.92 4.07
N SER A 84 11.66 -10.96 2.74
CA SER A 84 10.57 -11.55 1.95
C SER A 84 10.53 -13.07 1.97
N LYS A 85 11.51 -13.69 2.65
CA LYS A 85 11.45 -15.11 3.01
C LYS A 85 10.24 -15.44 3.87
N HIS A 86 9.56 -14.48 4.50
CA HIS A 86 8.45 -14.80 5.40
C HIS A 86 7.08 -14.25 4.96
N CYS A 87 7.01 -13.46 3.89
CA CYS A 87 5.79 -12.70 3.57
C CYS A 87 5.45 -12.73 2.08
N GLY A 88 4.39 -13.46 1.71
CA GLY A 88 3.81 -13.44 0.35
C GLY A 88 2.81 -12.30 0.17
N SER A 89 1.85 -12.21 1.09
CA SER A 89 0.92 -11.09 1.23
C SER A 89 0.88 -10.63 2.68
N TRP A 90 0.47 -9.39 2.89
CA TRP A 90 0.50 -8.73 4.20
C TRP A 90 -0.80 -7.99 4.49
N ASN A 91 -1.11 -7.84 5.78
CA ASN A 91 -2.19 -7.00 6.31
C ASN A 91 -1.71 -6.30 7.57
N TRP A 92 -2.01 -5.01 7.72
CA TRP A 92 -1.86 -4.35 9.01
C TRP A 92 -2.91 -4.90 9.97
N LEU A 93 -2.47 -5.32 11.16
CA LEU A 93 -3.38 -5.64 12.26
C LEU A 93 -3.62 -4.42 13.13
N ASP A 94 -2.56 -3.64 13.33
CA ASP A 94 -2.52 -2.36 14.03
C ASP A 94 -1.40 -1.50 13.41
N ASN A 95 -1.00 -0.40 14.05
CA ASN A 95 0.00 0.52 13.49
C ASN A 95 1.46 0.02 13.56
N GLN A 96 1.71 -1.11 14.19
CA GLN A 96 3.04 -1.66 14.43
C GLN A 96 3.17 -3.12 14.00
N THR A 97 2.06 -3.85 13.89
CA THR A 97 2.01 -5.28 13.65
C THR A 97 1.44 -5.59 12.27
N ILE A 98 2.16 -6.42 11.54
CA ILE A 98 1.81 -6.87 10.20
C ILE A 98 1.62 -8.39 10.24
N LEU A 99 0.44 -8.84 9.80
CA LEU A 99 0.20 -10.24 9.48
C LEU A 99 0.76 -10.56 8.10
N CYS A 100 1.73 -11.48 8.05
CA CYS A 100 2.22 -12.11 6.85
C CYS A 100 1.55 -13.47 6.65
N TRP A 101 0.96 -13.72 5.48
CA TRP A 101 0.19 -14.95 5.21
C TRP A 101 1.05 -16.20 4.94
N GLY A 102 2.37 -16.06 4.95
CA GLY A 102 3.30 -17.12 4.52
C GLY A 102 3.26 -17.35 3.01
N LYS A 103 4.05 -18.31 2.54
CA LYS A 103 4.10 -18.74 1.13
C LYS A 103 3.93 -20.25 1.06
N PRO A 104 2.73 -20.76 0.69
CA PRO A 104 2.44 -22.20 0.68
C PRO A 104 3.42 -23.01 -0.17
N GLU A 105 3.85 -22.47 -1.30
CA GLU A 105 4.80 -23.10 -2.23
C GLU A 105 6.19 -23.36 -1.62
N PHE A 106 6.51 -22.70 -0.50
CA PHE A 106 7.78 -22.80 0.20
C PHE A 106 7.63 -23.35 1.63
N ASN A 107 6.45 -23.84 2.01
CA ASN A 107 6.13 -24.30 3.37
C ASN A 107 6.42 -23.25 4.46
N ILE A 108 6.29 -21.96 4.12
CA ILE A 108 6.51 -20.88 5.08
C ILE A 108 5.18 -20.62 5.82
N PRO A 109 5.12 -20.77 7.15
CA PRO A 109 3.91 -20.53 7.91
C PRO A 109 3.56 -19.02 7.89
N PRO A 110 2.29 -18.67 8.12
CA PRO A 110 1.95 -17.28 8.40
C PRO A 110 2.65 -16.83 9.68
N ALA A 111 2.93 -15.54 9.78
CA ALA A 111 3.69 -14.97 10.88
C ALA A 111 3.23 -13.54 11.19
N LEU A 112 3.51 -13.09 12.40
CA LEU A 112 3.45 -11.67 12.75
C LEU A 112 4.85 -11.10 12.74
N ILE A 113 4.99 -9.94 12.13
CA ILE A 113 6.21 -9.14 12.15
C ILE A 113 5.88 -7.73 12.62
N ASN A 114 6.87 -7.01 13.13
CA ASN A 114 6.72 -5.57 13.33
C ASN A 114 7.03 -4.79 12.04
N ASP A 115 6.80 -3.48 12.08
CA ASP A 115 7.08 -2.51 11.02
C ASP A 115 8.57 -2.35 10.66
N ASN A 116 9.48 -2.94 11.45
CA ASN A 116 10.90 -3.07 11.13
C ASN A 116 11.24 -4.43 10.49
N GLY A 117 10.24 -5.26 10.20
CA GLY A 117 10.42 -6.59 9.60
C GLY A 117 10.92 -7.67 10.58
N VAL A 118 10.94 -7.39 11.88
CA VAL A 118 11.36 -8.37 12.89
C VAL A 118 10.23 -9.35 13.15
N LEU A 119 10.54 -10.65 13.06
CA LEU A 119 9.62 -11.72 13.42
C LEU A 119 9.22 -11.62 14.89
N LEU A 120 7.92 -11.48 15.15
CA LEU A 120 7.34 -11.50 16.48
C LEU A 120 6.94 -12.92 16.86
N THR A 121 6.24 -13.62 15.97
CA THR A 121 5.81 -15.00 16.18
C THR A 121 5.39 -15.67 14.88
N GLU A 122 5.55 -16.99 14.81
CA GLU A 122 4.93 -17.81 13.77
C GLU A 122 3.52 -18.24 14.19
N LEU A 123 2.64 -18.41 13.22
CA LEU A 123 1.23 -18.74 13.44
C LEU A 123 0.92 -20.14 12.94
N LYS A 124 0.16 -20.87 13.75
CA LYS A 124 -0.43 -22.15 13.34
C LYS A 124 -1.66 -21.87 12.47
N LYS A 125 -1.52 -22.06 11.16
CA LYS A 125 -2.65 -21.99 10.21
C LYS A 125 -3.51 -23.24 10.34
N VAL A 126 -4.76 -23.07 10.77
CA VAL A 126 -5.67 -24.19 11.07
C VAL A 126 -7.09 -23.91 10.57
N THR A 127 -7.90 -24.95 10.46
CA THR A 127 -9.36 -24.83 10.30
C THR A 127 -10.04 -24.93 11.67
N ILE A 128 -11.34 -24.59 11.72
CA ILE A 128 -12.10 -24.66 12.97
C ILE A 128 -12.17 -26.08 13.56
N ASN A 129 -12.05 -27.12 12.74
CA ASN A 129 -12.11 -28.52 13.18
C ASN A 129 -10.80 -29.00 13.81
N ASP A 130 -9.70 -28.27 13.60
CA ASP A 130 -8.37 -28.66 14.08
C ASP A 130 -8.07 -28.13 15.49
N VAL A 131 -8.97 -27.33 16.07
CA VAL A 131 -8.75 -26.61 17.31
C VAL A 131 -9.98 -26.63 18.22
N ASN A 132 -9.77 -26.82 19.53
CA ASN A 132 -10.81 -26.58 20.52
C ASN A 132 -10.94 -25.07 20.75
N LEU A 133 -11.80 -24.42 19.95
CA LEU A 133 -11.93 -22.96 19.92
C LEU A 133 -12.18 -22.36 21.32
N SER A 134 -13.10 -22.95 22.09
CA SER A 134 -13.45 -22.44 23.42
C SER A 134 -12.26 -22.46 24.38
N GLU A 135 -11.44 -23.51 24.33
CA GLU A 135 -10.23 -23.60 25.15
C GLU A 135 -9.19 -22.56 24.74
N VAL A 136 -8.93 -22.42 23.45
CA VAL A 136 -7.93 -21.47 22.95
C VAL A 136 -8.36 -20.02 23.21
N LEU A 137 -9.63 -19.69 22.99
CA LEU A 137 -10.17 -18.36 23.30
C LEU A 137 -10.10 -18.03 24.80
N SER A 138 -10.27 -19.01 25.68
CA SER A 138 -10.16 -18.78 27.14
C SER A 138 -8.75 -18.40 27.60
N LYS A 139 -7.73 -18.69 26.79
CA LYS A 139 -6.31 -18.37 27.06
C LYS A 139 -5.80 -17.19 26.23
N ALA A 140 -6.62 -16.63 25.34
CA ALA A 140 -6.21 -15.59 24.41
C ALA A 140 -5.91 -14.28 25.15
N SER A 141 -4.77 -13.65 24.82
CA SER A 141 -4.48 -12.27 25.20
C SER A 141 -5.13 -11.28 24.25
N GLN A 142 -5.19 -11.64 22.97
CA GLN A 142 -5.76 -10.81 21.90
C GLN A 142 -6.40 -11.69 20.83
N VAL A 143 -7.51 -11.20 20.29
CA VAL A 143 -8.24 -11.84 19.20
C VAL A 143 -8.48 -10.80 18.12
N PHE A 144 -8.13 -11.13 16.88
CA PHE A 144 -8.44 -10.32 15.72
C PHE A 144 -9.42 -11.04 14.80
N LEU A 145 -10.39 -10.29 14.29
CA LEU A 145 -11.22 -10.67 13.17
C LEU A 145 -10.64 -10.06 11.90
N ILE A 146 -10.26 -10.89 10.94
CA ILE A 146 -9.58 -10.47 9.72
C ILE A 146 -10.47 -10.80 8.53
N GLU A 147 -10.75 -9.82 7.68
CA GLU A 147 -11.54 -10.04 6.48
C GLU A 147 -10.69 -10.63 5.35
N ALA A 148 -11.26 -11.57 4.59
CA ALA A 148 -10.59 -12.11 3.42
C ALA A 148 -10.60 -11.04 2.31
N PRO A 149 -9.47 -10.76 1.65
CA PRO A 149 -9.35 -9.68 0.67
C PRO A 149 -10.19 -9.85 -0.61
N PHE A 150 -10.76 -11.04 -0.88
CA PHE A 150 -11.45 -11.34 -2.14
C PHE A 150 -12.72 -12.19 -2.01
N ALA A 151 -13.23 -12.40 -0.79
CA ALA A 151 -14.43 -13.22 -0.57
C ALA A 151 -15.35 -12.51 0.41
N ILE A 152 -16.51 -12.07 -0.11
CA ILE A 152 -17.43 -11.11 0.53
C ILE A 152 -17.98 -11.63 1.88
N ASP A 153 -17.89 -12.92 2.17
CA ASP A 153 -18.36 -13.53 3.43
C ASP A 153 -17.33 -14.46 4.08
N THR A 154 -16.06 -14.36 3.70
CA THR A 154 -15.01 -15.18 4.31
C THR A 154 -14.21 -14.33 5.27
N ARG A 155 -14.10 -14.80 6.52
CA ARG A 155 -13.27 -14.19 7.55
C ARG A 155 -12.29 -15.20 8.13
N HIS A 156 -11.32 -14.66 8.84
CA HIS A 156 -10.32 -15.40 9.58
C HIS A 156 -10.30 -14.88 11.01
N ILE A 157 -9.99 -15.76 11.96
CA ILE A 157 -9.78 -15.38 13.36
C ILE A 157 -8.31 -15.62 13.68
N LEU A 158 -7.63 -14.57 14.11
CA LEU A 158 -6.28 -14.67 14.66
C LEU A 158 -6.38 -14.63 16.18
N ILE A 159 -5.83 -15.64 16.84
CA ILE A 159 -5.80 -15.75 18.29
C ILE A 159 -4.35 -15.75 18.75
N LEU A 160 -4.05 -14.88 19.71
CA LEU A 160 -2.70 -14.67 20.21
C LEU A 160 -2.66 -14.99 21.70
N SER A 161 -1.66 -15.76 22.10
CA SER A 161 -1.39 -16.07 23.49
C SER A 161 -0.73 -14.88 24.19
N PRO A 162 -0.63 -14.88 25.53
CA PRO A 162 0.26 -13.98 26.24
C PRO A 162 1.73 -14.22 25.85
N ASN A 163 2.47 -13.14 25.57
CA ASN A 163 3.93 -13.10 25.31
C ASN A 163 4.44 -13.65 23.97
N TYR A 164 3.59 -14.05 23.02
CA TYR A 164 3.98 -14.31 21.62
C TYR A 164 5.13 -15.32 21.37
N SER A 165 5.54 -16.11 22.37
CA SER A 165 6.75 -16.95 22.24
C SER A 165 6.60 -18.03 21.14
N GLU A 166 7.71 -18.53 20.58
CA GLU A 166 7.70 -19.54 19.50
C GLU A 166 6.90 -20.82 19.84
N ASN A 167 6.75 -21.15 21.13
CA ASN A 167 5.98 -22.32 21.57
C ASN A 167 4.53 -22.00 21.95
N SER A 168 4.11 -20.77 21.72
CA SER A 168 2.77 -20.31 22.06
C SER A 168 1.69 -20.87 21.15
N GLU A 169 0.50 -20.95 21.71
CA GLU A 169 -0.74 -21.28 21.02
C GLU A 169 -1.27 -20.07 20.22
N ASN A 170 -0.48 -19.62 19.23
CA ASN A 170 -0.88 -18.56 18.30
C ASN A 170 -1.48 -19.19 17.03
N TYR A 171 -2.75 -18.88 16.75
CA TYR A 171 -3.50 -19.53 15.70
C TYR A 171 -4.05 -18.53 14.69
N LEU A 172 -3.96 -18.89 13.41
CA LEU A 172 -4.72 -18.26 12.35
C LEU A 172 -5.76 -19.26 11.84
N ILE A 173 -7.00 -19.10 12.29
CA ILE A 173 -8.14 -19.92 11.91
C ILE A 173 -8.74 -19.35 10.64
N ILE A 174 -8.80 -20.15 9.57
CA ILE A 174 -9.15 -19.66 8.23
C ILE A 174 -10.51 -20.13 7.72
N ASN A 175 -11.00 -19.43 6.70
CA ASN A 175 -12.15 -19.82 5.87
C ASN A 175 -13.46 -19.95 6.67
N LEU A 176 -13.75 -18.96 7.51
CA LEU A 176 -14.93 -18.93 8.36
C LEU A 176 -16.02 -18.08 7.72
N THR A 177 -17.23 -18.61 7.64
CA THR A 177 -18.43 -17.88 7.17
C THR A 177 -19.32 -17.38 8.31
N ASN A 178 -19.03 -17.79 9.54
CA ASN A 178 -19.78 -17.47 10.75
C ASN A 178 -18.87 -16.95 11.89
N ALA A 179 -17.77 -16.28 11.54
CA ALA A 179 -16.74 -15.88 12.49
C ALA A 179 -17.29 -15.02 13.64
N GLU A 180 -18.20 -14.09 13.36
CA GLU A 180 -18.81 -13.23 14.39
C GLU A 180 -19.68 -14.02 15.37
N GLN A 181 -20.37 -15.06 14.89
CA GLN A 181 -21.13 -15.96 15.76
C GLN A 181 -20.20 -16.77 16.67
N LEU A 182 -19.06 -17.23 16.14
CA LEU A 182 -18.04 -17.95 16.90
C LEU A 182 -17.37 -17.07 17.97
N LEU A 183 -17.33 -15.76 17.76
CA LEU A 183 -16.79 -14.77 18.71
C LEU A 183 -17.85 -14.13 19.61
N GLN A 184 -19.07 -14.66 19.65
CA GLN A 184 -20.12 -14.10 20.49
C GLN A 184 -19.72 -14.14 21.97
N GLY A 185 -19.67 -12.97 22.62
CA GLY A 185 -19.25 -12.84 24.02
C GLY A 185 -17.73 -12.77 24.23
N VAL A 186 -16.95 -12.73 23.15
CA VAL A 186 -15.49 -12.57 23.17
C VAL A 186 -15.13 -11.16 22.71
N SER A 187 -14.20 -10.51 23.41
CA SER A 187 -13.64 -9.23 22.96
C SER A 187 -12.66 -9.48 21.82
N TYR A 188 -12.84 -8.79 20.70
CA TYR A 188 -11.93 -8.88 19.55
C TYR A 188 -11.77 -7.52 18.88
N VAL A 189 -10.69 -7.40 18.10
CA VAL A 189 -10.40 -6.24 17.25
C VAL A 189 -10.65 -6.62 15.80
N VAL A 190 -11.37 -5.79 15.05
CA VAL A 190 -11.47 -5.98 13.60
C VAL A 190 -10.20 -5.43 12.98
N ALA A 191 -9.39 -6.30 12.36
CA ALA A 191 -8.21 -5.85 11.63
C ALA A 191 -8.66 -4.96 10.47
N PRO A 192 -7.98 -3.83 10.23
CA PRO A 192 -8.29 -2.97 9.11
C PRO A 192 -8.24 -3.77 7.82
N LYS A 193 -9.26 -3.59 6.97
CA LYS A 193 -9.21 -4.19 5.64
C LYS A 193 -7.93 -3.70 4.95
N PRO A 194 -7.19 -4.56 4.24
CA PRO A 194 -6.22 -4.06 3.27
C PRO A 194 -7.05 -3.22 2.31
N TYR A 195 -6.90 -1.90 2.31
CA TYR A 195 -7.76 -0.96 1.58
C TYR A 195 -7.74 -1.29 0.08
N VAL A 196 -8.59 -2.22 -0.33
CA VAL A 196 -9.19 -2.28 -1.65
C VAL A 196 -10.40 -1.41 -1.44
N ALA A 197 -10.41 -0.21 -2.04
CA ALA A 197 -11.60 0.62 -2.04
C ALA A 197 -12.77 -0.27 -2.47
N ASP A 198 -13.59 -0.70 -1.50
CA ASP A 198 -14.87 -1.30 -1.79
C ASP A 198 -15.55 -0.29 -2.72
N LEU A 199 -16.12 -0.81 -3.80
CA LEU A 199 -16.65 -0.10 -4.96
C LEU A 199 -17.88 0.79 -4.63
N GLN A 200 -17.95 1.34 -3.42
CA GLN A 200 -19.03 2.18 -2.93
C GLN A 200 -18.61 3.64 -2.93
N SER A 201 -19.51 4.46 -3.47
CA SER A 201 -19.41 5.90 -3.71
C SER A 201 -19.47 6.74 -2.43
N ASP A 202 -18.84 6.28 -1.35
CA ASP A 202 -18.95 6.94 -0.05
C ASP A 202 -17.82 7.95 0.17
N LYS A 203 -18.16 9.07 0.82
CA LYS A 203 -17.18 10.09 1.24
C LYS A 203 -16.26 9.47 2.29
N ILE A 204 -14.96 9.45 2.03
CA ILE A 204 -13.94 8.98 2.97
C ILE A 204 -13.27 10.20 3.58
N TYR A 205 -13.54 10.40 4.87
CA TYR A 205 -13.12 11.58 5.62
C TYR A 205 -11.71 11.44 6.20
N SER A 206 -10.96 12.53 6.18
CA SER A 206 -9.71 12.72 6.90
C SER A 206 -9.95 13.04 8.38
N PRO A 207 -8.91 12.98 9.23
CA PRO A 207 -8.99 13.44 10.62
C PRO A 207 -9.46 14.90 10.80
N ASN A 208 -9.10 15.81 9.89
CA ASN A 208 -9.56 17.21 9.93
C ASN A 208 -10.97 17.42 9.34
N GLY A 209 -11.58 16.34 8.83
CA GLY A 209 -12.95 16.33 8.33
C GLY A 209 -13.10 16.59 6.83
N ASP A 210 -12.05 16.93 6.09
CA ASP A 210 -12.08 16.93 4.62
C ASP A 210 -12.33 15.53 4.06
N TYR A 211 -12.69 15.40 2.78
CA TYR A 211 -13.00 14.07 2.24
C TYR A 211 -12.58 13.90 0.79
N TYR A 212 -12.35 12.64 0.41
CA TYR A 212 -12.31 12.24 -0.99
C TYR A 212 -13.47 11.27 -1.26
N TYR A 213 -13.84 11.12 -2.53
CA TYR A 213 -14.68 10.01 -2.96
C TYR A 213 -14.21 9.51 -4.32
N THR A 214 -14.46 8.24 -4.58
CA THR A 214 -14.15 7.59 -5.84
C THR A 214 -15.39 7.61 -6.72
N LEU A 215 -15.31 8.23 -7.89
CA LEU A 215 -16.35 8.08 -8.89
C LEU A 215 -16.02 6.88 -9.75
N ILE A 216 -16.82 5.82 -9.63
CA ILE A 216 -16.70 4.56 -10.39
C ILE A 216 -16.56 4.80 -11.91
N TRP A 217 -17.17 5.89 -12.40
CA TRP A 217 -17.23 6.24 -13.82
C TRP A 217 -16.28 7.36 -14.23
N ASN A 218 -15.73 8.09 -13.26
CA ASN A 218 -14.72 9.12 -13.49
C ASN A 218 -13.45 8.69 -12.79
N VAL A 219 -12.55 8.10 -13.60
CA VAL A 219 -11.20 7.64 -13.28
C VAL A 219 -10.38 8.85 -12.81
N SER A 220 -10.67 9.36 -11.62
CA SER A 220 -9.97 10.49 -11.00
C SER A 220 -10.13 10.44 -9.50
N LEU A 221 -9.05 10.67 -8.78
CA LEU A 221 -9.08 10.96 -7.36
C LEU A 221 -9.30 12.48 -7.20
N SER A 222 -10.30 12.86 -6.42
CA SER A 222 -10.62 14.26 -6.13
C SER A 222 -10.85 14.43 -4.62
N ILE A 223 -10.24 15.46 -4.05
CA ILE A 223 -10.35 15.82 -2.63
C ILE A 223 -11.18 17.09 -2.52
N TYR A 224 -12.09 17.12 -1.55
CA TYR A 224 -13.04 18.19 -1.33
C TYR A 224 -12.99 18.68 0.11
N ALA A 225 -13.17 19.99 0.28
CA ALA A 225 -13.35 20.61 1.57
C ALA A 225 -14.71 20.22 2.14
N SER A 226 -14.77 19.89 3.43
CA SER A 226 -16.02 19.44 4.04
C SER A 226 -17.03 20.53 4.35
N ARG A 227 -16.57 21.77 4.47
CA ARG A 227 -17.41 22.92 4.86
C ARG A 227 -18.37 23.35 3.75
N ASP A 228 -17.96 23.23 2.49
CA ASP A 228 -18.62 23.82 1.31
C ASP A 228 -18.53 22.94 0.05
N ASP A 229 -18.00 21.71 0.16
CA ASP A 229 -17.75 20.79 -0.94
C ASP A 229 -16.87 21.41 -2.05
N GLU A 230 -15.98 22.37 -1.72
CA GLU A 230 -15.01 22.96 -2.66
C GLU A 230 -13.96 21.92 -3.10
N LEU A 231 -13.66 21.83 -4.39
CA LEU A 231 -12.60 20.96 -4.91
C LEU A 231 -11.22 21.51 -4.52
N LEU A 232 -10.50 20.79 -3.68
CA LEU A 232 -9.16 21.15 -3.19
C LEU A 232 -8.05 20.64 -4.10
N ALA A 233 -8.14 19.37 -4.52
CA ALA A 233 -7.12 18.73 -5.34
C ALA A 233 -7.72 17.65 -6.25
N LYS A 234 -7.09 17.42 -7.41
CA LYS A 234 -7.53 16.39 -8.36
C LYS A 234 -6.39 15.79 -9.16
N VAL A 235 -6.42 14.47 -9.31
CA VAL A 235 -5.58 13.73 -10.25
C VAL A 235 -6.46 13.25 -11.41
N PRO A 236 -6.30 13.80 -12.63
CA PRO A 236 -6.91 13.21 -13.81
C PRO A 236 -6.14 11.93 -14.19
N LEU A 237 -6.85 10.86 -14.54
CA LEU A 237 -6.23 9.64 -15.05
C LEU A 237 -6.43 9.52 -16.56
N GLU A 238 -5.45 8.92 -17.23
CA GLU A 238 -5.51 8.58 -18.64
C GLU A 238 -6.31 7.29 -18.88
N SER A 239 -6.76 7.05 -20.12
CA SER A 239 -7.66 5.93 -20.45
C SER A 239 -7.08 4.53 -20.21
N ASN A 240 -5.77 4.40 -20.05
CA ASN A 240 -5.05 3.14 -19.79
C ASN A 240 -4.52 3.03 -18.35
N GLU A 241 -4.94 3.95 -17.47
CA GLU A 241 -4.51 3.99 -16.08
C GLU A 241 -5.60 3.49 -15.14
N ASN A 242 -5.18 2.77 -14.11
CA ASN A 242 -6.04 2.43 -12.99
C ASN A 242 -5.44 2.95 -11.70
N ILE A 243 -6.25 3.59 -10.86
CA ILE A 243 -5.81 4.07 -9.55
C ILE A 243 -6.20 3.07 -8.47
N LYS A 244 -5.27 2.83 -7.55
CA LYS A 244 -5.56 2.23 -6.24
C LYS A 244 -5.39 3.32 -5.20
N ILE A 245 -6.32 3.45 -4.27
CA ILE A 245 -6.26 4.48 -3.23
C ILE A 245 -5.91 3.79 -1.92
N GLY A 246 -4.85 4.28 -1.27
CA GLY A 246 -4.37 3.77 0.01
C GLY A 246 -5.09 4.42 1.20
N GLY A 247 -5.52 5.67 1.07
CA GLY A 247 -6.24 6.40 2.12
C GLY A 247 -5.56 7.71 2.54
N TRP A 248 -6.07 8.32 3.61
CA TRP A 248 -5.57 9.57 4.16
C TRP A 248 -4.29 9.39 4.97
N VAL A 249 -3.33 10.29 4.78
CA VAL A 249 -2.16 10.40 5.66
C VAL A 249 -2.59 10.93 7.03
N TYR A 250 -1.90 10.49 8.08
CA TYR A 250 -2.19 10.81 9.50
C TYR A 250 -2.38 12.31 9.78
N ASP A 251 -1.64 13.17 9.08
CA ASP A 251 -1.64 14.62 9.24
C ASP A 251 -2.70 15.34 8.39
N SER A 252 -3.57 14.59 7.70
CA SER A 252 -4.54 15.10 6.73
C SER A 252 -3.92 15.89 5.55
N SER A 253 -2.60 15.82 5.35
CA SER A 253 -1.89 16.56 4.31
C SER A 253 -2.20 16.08 2.89
N GLY A 254 -2.79 14.88 2.76
CA GLY A 254 -3.05 14.29 1.46
C GLY A 254 -3.57 12.87 1.49
N VAL A 255 -3.85 12.36 0.30
CA VAL A 255 -4.33 11.00 0.06
C VAL A 255 -3.28 10.22 -0.70
N ILE A 256 -2.93 9.04 -0.20
CA ILE A 256 -2.00 8.11 -0.85
C ILE A 256 -2.71 7.36 -1.96
N TYR A 257 -2.07 7.28 -3.12
CA TYR A 257 -2.60 6.53 -4.25
C TYR A 257 -1.48 5.94 -5.12
N GLN A 258 -1.79 4.87 -5.83
CA GLN A 258 -0.92 4.22 -6.79
C GLN A 258 -1.56 4.29 -8.18
N ILE A 259 -0.80 4.72 -9.18
CA ILE A 259 -1.23 4.65 -10.59
C ILE A 259 -0.64 3.38 -11.19
N ASN A 260 -1.49 2.46 -11.62
CA ASN A 260 -1.08 1.31 -12.42
C ASN A 260 -1.22 1.66 -13.89
N ARG A 261 -0.08 1.83 -14.57
CA ARG A 261 0.01 2.10 -16.01
C ARG A 261 0.35 0.82 -16.74
N ILE A 262 -0.53 0.37 -17.63
CA ILE A 262 -0.23 -0.77 -18.51
C ILE A 262 0.41 -0.21 -19.78
N GLY A 263 1.71 -0.48 -19.94
CA GLY A 263 2.49 -0.08 -21.11
C GLY A 263 3.05 -1.28 -21.89
N PRO A 264 3.64 -1.04 -23.08
CA PRO A 264 4.20 -2.11 -23.93
C PRO A 264 5.39 -2.84 -23.30
N LEU A 265 6.02 -2.26 -22.26
CA LEU A 265 7.17 -2.84 -21.55
C LEU A 265 6.80 -3.45 -20.19
N GLY A 266 5.52 -3.46 -19.81
CA GLY A 266 5.07 -3.98 -18.52
C GLY A 266 4.14 -3.01 -17.78
N THR A 267 3.85 -3.34 -16.52
CA THR A 267 3.05 -2.48 -15.64
C THR A 267 3.99 -1.60 -14.82
N ILE A 268 3.82 -0.29 -14.91
CA ILE A 268 4.53 0.69 -14.08
C ILE A 268 3.58 1.17 -12.99
N SER A 269 4.04 1.16 -11.73
CA SER A 269 3.14 1.28 -10.58
C SER A 269 3.64 2.24 -9.47
N PRO A 270 4.05 3.48 -9.77
CA PRO A 270 4.52 4.44 -8.77
C PRO A 270 3.45 4.76 -7.72
N ILE A 271 3.91 5.16 -6.54
CA ILE A 271 3.03 5.57 -5.43
C ILE A 271 3.24 7.06 -5.15
N TYR A 272 2.13 7.77 -5.03
CA TYR A 272 2.07 9.20 -4.86
C TYR A 272 1.22 9.58 -3.63
N LYS A 273 1.42 10.80 -3.15
CA LYS A 273 0.52 11.51 -2.25
C LYS A 273 -0.09 12.69 -2.97
N LEU A 274 -1.41 12.74 -3.09
CA LEU A 274 -2.12 13.94 -3.56
C LEU A 274 -2.25 14.91 -2.41
N ASN A 275 -1.51 16.01 -2.44
CA ASN A 275 -1.51 17.00 -1.36
C ASN A 275 -2.81 17.79 -1.34
N VAL A 276 -3.27 18.09 -0.13
CA VAL A 276 -4.27 19.11 0.16
C VAL A 276 -3.54 20.46 0.29
N PRO A 277 -3.99 21.50 -0.43
CA PRO A 277 -3.39 22.85 -0.38
C PRO A 277 -3.60 23.57 0.95
#